data_AF-A0A943J0W0-F1
#
_entry.id   AF-A0A943J0W0-F1
#
_cell.length_a   1.000
_cell.length_b   1.000
_cell.length_c   1.000
_cell.angle_alpha   90.00
_cell.angle_beta   90.00
_cell.angle_gamma   90.00
#
_symmetry.space_group_name_H-M   'P 1'
#
loop_
_entity.id
_entity.type
_entity.pdbx_description
1 polymer ?
#
loop_
_entity_poly.entity_id
_entity_poly.type
_entity_poly.pdbx_seq_one_letter_code
_entity_poly.pdbx_strand_id
1 'polypeptide(L)'
;IEGLGSSQIIRLSELGIIKSSADLYKIKAENLQNLERFGEKSIFNLLNAINDSKKRNLNRLIYALGIREVGSKAAKILAEKYKNMDNLIAATFDSLVEIPDIGPVTSE
;
A
#
# COMPACT_ATOMS: atom_id res chain seq x y z
N ILE A 1 -0.89 1.63 -8.04
CA ILE A 1 -0.73 0.47 -8.93
C ILE A 1 -1.24 0.93 -10.28
N GLU A 2 -0.49 0.77 -11.36
CA GLU A 2 -0.96 1.21 -12.68
C GLU A 2 -2.17 0.38 -13.11
N GLY A 3 -3.14 1.01 -13.77
CA GLY A 3 -4.40 0.35 -14.15
C GLY A 3 -5.46 0.32 -13.05
N LEU A 4 -5.10 0.51 -11.77
CA LEU A 4 -6.06 0.59 -10.65
C LEU A 4 -6.42 2.06 -10.36
N GLY A 5 -7.34 2.61 -11.15
CA GLY A 5 -7.87 3.97 -10.97
C GLY A 5 -8.92 4.07 -9.84
N SER A 6 -9.23 5.30 -9.40
CA SER A 6 -10.21 5.58 -8.35
C SER A 6 -11.58 4.95 -8.63
N SER A 7 -12.07 5.03 -9.87
CA SER A 7 -13.34 4.43 -10.29
C SER A 7 -13.37 2.91 -10.16
N GLN A 8 -12.24 2.23 -10.42
CA GLN A 8 -12.14 0.79 -10.25
C GLN A 8 -12.11 0.40 -8.77
N ILE A 9 -11.37 1.14 -7.93
CA ILE A 9 -11.31 0.91 -6.48
C ILE A 9 -12.70 1.02 -5.86
N ILE A 10 -13.43 2.10 -6.17
CA ILE A 10 -14.79 2.32 -5.68
C ILE A 10 -15.68 1.14 -6.07
N ARG A 11 -15.66 0.74 -7.35
CA ARG A 11 -16.48 -0.37 -7.82
C ARG A 11 -16.14 -1.70 -7.16
N LEU A 12 -14.85 -2.03 -7.01
CA LEU A 12 -14.43 -3.25 -6.33
C LEU A 12 -14.85 -3.24 -4.86
N SER A 13 -14.86 -2.08 -4.22
CA SER A 13 -15.36 -1.90 -2.86
C SER A 13 -16.88 -2.06 -2.77
N GLU A 14 -17.65 -1.46 -3.70
CA GLU A 14 -19.11 -1.57 -3.77
C GLU A 14 -19.57 -3.02 -3.98
N LEU A 15 -18.82 -3.79 -4.78
CA LEU A 15 -19.07 -5.20 -5.02
C LEU A 15 -18.58 -6.11 -3.87
N GLY A 16 -17.99 -5.54 -2.82
CA GLY A 16 -17.45 -6.29 -1.69
C GLY A 16 -16.24 -7.17 -2.02
N ILE A 17 -15.62 -6.99 -3.19
CA ILE A 17 -14.44 -7.74 -3.63
C ILE A 17 -13.21 -7.31 -2.82
N ILE A 18 -13.12 -6.03 -2.47
CA ILE A 18 -12.08 -5.49 -1.59
C ILE A 18 -12.70 -4.74 -0.41
N LYS A 19 -12.09 -4.90 0.76
CA LYS A 19 -12.41 -4.10 1.96
C LYS A 19 -11.18 -3.34 2.47
N SER A 20 -10.01 -3.87 2.15
CA SER A 20 -8.70 -3.34 2.54
C SER A 20 -7.74 -3.37 1.36
N SER A 21 -6.65 -2.61 1.47
CA SER A 21 -5.54 -2.67 0.50
C SER A 21 -4.90 -4.06 0.42
N ALA A 22 -4.96 -4.87 1.48
CA ALA A 22 -4.46 -6.24 1.49
C ALA A 22 -5.28 -7.17 0.58
N ASP A 23 -6.58 -6.92 0.41
CA ASP A 23 -7.45 -7.75 -0.43
C ASP A 23 -7.10 -7.64 -1.92
N LEU A 24 -6.46 -6.55 -2.35
CA LEU A 24 -5.94 -6.40 -3.71
C LEU A 24 -5.02 -7.58 -4.09
N TYR A 25 -4.27 -8.11 -3.14
CA TYR A 25 -3.33 -9.21 -3.37
C TYR A 25 -3.99 -10.60 -3.42
N LYS A 26 -5.29 -10.68 -3.13
CA LYS A 26 -6.10 -11.91 -3.17
C LYS A 26 -7.02 -11.98 -4.41
N ILE A 27 -7.12 -10.89 -5.17
CA ILE A 27 -7.95 -10.82 -6.39
C ILE A 27 -7.44 -11.84 -7.41
N LYS A 28 -8.37 -12.64 -7.95
CA LYS A 28 -8.13 -13.54 -9.10
C LYS A 28 -8.84 -13.01 -10.34
N ALA A 29 -8.41 -13.49 -11.51
CA ALA A 29 -9.03 -13.12 -12.79
C ALA A 29 -10.54 -13.40 -12.81
N GLU A 30 -10.96 -14.52 -12.22
CA GLU A 30 -12.37 -14.95 -12.08
C GLU A 30 -13.23 -13.91 -11.35
N ASN A 31 -12.66 -13.16 -10.40
CA ASN A 31 -13.39 -12.11 -9.67
C ASN A 31 -13.68 -10.88 -10.55
N LEU A 32 -12.91 -10.70 -11.64
CA LEU A 32 -12.95 -9.53 -12.50
C LEU A 32 -13.61 -9.80 -13.86
N GLN A 33 -13.60 -11.05 -14.33
CA GLN A 33 -14.11 -11.44 -15.65
C GLN A 33 -15.59 -11.08 -15.87
N ASN A 34 -16.40 -11.08 -14.81
CA ASN A 34 -17.82 -10.74 -14.88
C ASN A 34 -18.11 -9.24 -14.70
N LEU A 35 -17.07 -8.42 -14.54
CA LEU A 35 -17.22 -6.98 -14.33
C LEU A 35 -17.15 -6.24 -15.67
N GLU A 36 -18.19 -5.45 -15.94
CA GLU A 36 -18.22 -4.56 -17.09
C GLU A 36 -16.97 -3.67 -17.11
N ARG A 37 -16.38 -3.39 -18.29
CA ARG A 37 -15.11 -2.64 -18.46
C ARG A 37 -13.82 -3.37 -18.07
N PHE A 38 -13.86 -4.60 -17.57
CA PHE A 38 -12.68 -5.44 -17.40
C PHE A 38 -12.51 -6.41 -18.59
N GLY A 39 -11.87 -5.94 -19.67
CA GLY A 39 -11.41 -6.83 -20.73
C GLY A 39 -10.22 -7.69 -20.30
N GLU A 40 -10.00 -8.84 -20.96
CA GLU A 40 -8.93 -9.80 -20.62
C GLU A 40 -7.56 -9.13 -20.47
N LYS A 41 -7.19 -8.26 -21.40
CA LYS A 41 -5.92 -7.50 -21.36
C LYS A 41 -5.84 -6.57 -20.14
N SER A 42 -6.95 -5.95 -19.75
CA SER A 42 -7.01 -5.07 -18.57
C SER A 42 -6.82 -5.88 -17.28
N ILE A 43 -7.50 -7.03 -17.18
CA ILE A 43 -7.37 -7.96 -16.05
C ILE A 43 -5.91 -8.43 -15.92
N PHE A 44 -5.31 -8.88 -17.03
CA PHE A 44 -3.91 -9.31 -17.05
C PHE A 44 -2.95 -8.21 -16.59
N ASN A 45 -3.10 -7.00 -17.14
CA ASN A 45 -2.28 -5.86 -16.76
C ASN A 45 -2.44 -5.50 -15.28
N LEU A 46 -3.66 -5.52 -14.75
CA LEU A 46 -3.92 -5.21 -13.34
C LEU A 46 -3.27 -6.25 -12.41
N LEU A 47 -3.46 -7.54 -12.69
CA LEU A 47 -2.87 -8.62 -11.88
C LEU A 47 -1.34 -8.57 -11.91
N ASN A 48 -0.74 -8.26 -13.05
CA ASN A 48 0.71 -8.06 -13.15
C ASN A 48 1.16 -6.85 -12.35
N ALA A 49 0.48 -5.71 -12.47
CA ALA A 49 0.82 -4.50 -11.72
C ALA A 49 0.68 -4.70 -10.20
N ILE A 50 -0.31 -5.49 -9.75
CA ILE A 50 -0.46 -5.90 -8.34
C ILE A 50 0.72 -6.76 -7.91
N ASN A 51 1.10 -7.78 -8.69
CA ASN A 51 2.23 -8.65 -8.36
C ASN A 51 3.56 -7.89 -8.34
N ASP A 52 3.80 -7.00 -9.30
CA ASP A 52 5.00 -6.17 -9.34
C ASP A 52 5.05 -5.19 -8.17
N SER A 53 3.90 -4.73 -7.68
CA SER A 53 3.85 -3.85 -6.50
C SER A 53 4.41 -4.51 -5.24
N LYS A 54 4.39 -5.85 -5.13
CA LYS A 54 4.96 -6.61 -4.00
C LYS A 54 6.48 -6.46 -3.89
N LYS A 55 7.16 -6.12 -4.99
CA LYS A 55 8.62 -5.96 -5.05
C LYS A 55 9.08 -4.54 -4.72
N ARG A 56 8.15 -3.64 -4.39
CA ARG A 56 8.49 -2.24 -4.10
C ARG A 56 9.22 -2.12 -2.77
N ASN A 57 10.15 -1.18 -2.71
CA ASN A 57 10.94 -0.88 -1.52
C ASN A 57 10.07 -0.51 -0.32
N LEU A 58 10.59 -0.79 0.88
CA LEU A 58 9.92 -0.53 2.16
C LEU A 58 9.43 0.91 2.32
N ASN A 59 10.19 1.90 1.87
CA ASN A 59 9.76 3.31 1.93
C ASN A 59 8.45 3.57 1.16
N ARG A 60 8.24 2.92 0.01
CA ARG A 60 6.99 3.02 -0.75
C ARG A 60 5.84 2.31 -0.05
N LEU A 61 6.12 1.21 0.65
CA LEU A 61 5.12 0.52 1.46
C LEU A 61 4.67 1.40 2.63
N ILE A 62 5.62 1.93 3.42
CA ILE A 62 5.34 2.80 4.56
C ILE A 62 4.51 4.02 4.14
N TYR A 63 4.90 4.67 3.04
CA TYR A 63 4.13 5.79 2.50
C TYR A 63 2.72 5.39 2.04
N ALA A 64 2.58 4.21 1.41
CA ALA A 64 1.29 3.73 0.92
C ALA A 64 0.32 3.29 2.03
N LEU A 65 0.82 3.02 3.24
CA LEU A 65 -0.03 2.73 4.41
C LEU A 65 -0.82 3.97 4.87
N GLY A 66 -0.42 5.17 4.46
CA GLY A 66 -1.14 6.40 4.81
C GLY A 66 -1.06 6.71 6.30
N ILE A 67 0.06 6.37 6.94
CA ILE A 67 0.31 6.70 8.36
C ILE A 67 0.24 8.22 8.51
N ARG A 68 -0.54 8.69 9.49
CA ARG A 68 -0.76 10.11 9.74
C ARG A 68 0.57 10.84 9.91
N GLU A 69 0.71 12.01 9.29
CA GLU A 69 1.95 12.82 9.27
C GLU A 69 3.20 12.14 8.67
N VAL A 70 3.11 10.92 8.13
CA VAL A 70 4.25 10.23 7.48
C VAL A 70 4.23 10.48 5.97
N GLY A 71 4.93 11.54 5.56
CA GLY A 71 5.17 11.84 4.15
C GLY A 71 6.25 10.94 3.50
N SER A 72 6.52 11.17 2.21
CA SER A 72 7.53 10.42 1.45
C SER A 72 8.95 10.52 2.05
N LYS A 73 9.31 11.68 2.61
CA LYS A 73 10.58 11.91 3.29
C LYS A 73 10.68 11.06 4.57
N ALA A 74 9.70 11.17 5.46
CA ALA A 74 9.63 10.39 6.70
C ALA A 74 9.65 8.88 6.42
N ALA A 75 8.85 8.42 5.44
CA ALA A 75 8.83 7.02 5.02
C ALA A 75 10.20 6.50 4.55
N LYS A 76 10.99 7.34 3.86
CA LYS A 76 12.36 7.01 3.46
C LYS A 76 13.28 6.85 4.68
N ILE A 77 13.22 7.80 5.61
CA ILE A 77 14.04 7.76 6.84
C ILE A 77 13.70 6.53 7.68
N LEU A 78 12.41 6.24 7.86
CA LEU A 78 11.94 5.04 8.57
C LEU A 78 12.45 3.75 7.90
N ALA A 79 12.34 3.65 6.58
CA ALA A 79 12.84 2.49 5.86
C ALA A 79 14.37 2.33 5.99
N GLU A 80 15.11 3.43 5.98
CA GLU A 80 16.57 3.43 6.13
C GLU A 80 17.00 3.07 7.56
N LYS A 81 16.27 3.51 8.59
CA LYS A 81 16.57 3.19 10.00
C LYS A 81 16.22 1.73 10.33
N TYR A 82 14.99 1.30 10.03
CA TYR A 82 14.46 0.02 10.50
C TYR A 82 14.69 -1.15 9.54
N LYS A 83 15.03 -0.89 8.25
CA LYS A 83 15.39 -1.88 7.22
C LYS A 83 14.27 -2.83 6.76
N ASN A 84 13.37 -3.25 7.65
CA ASN A 84 12.23 -4.11 7.37
C ASN A 84 10.99 -3.66 8.17
N MET A 85 9.83 -4.21 7.82
CA MET A 85 8.56 -3.82 8.46
C MET A 85 8.47 -4.32 9.90
N ASP A 86 9.01 -5.50 10.21
CA ASP A 86 8.94 -6.08 11.56
C ASP A 86 9.68 -5.22 12.59
N ASN A 87 10.86 -4.72 12.23
CA ASN A 87 11.64 -3.80 13.05
C ASN A 87 10.92 -2.46 13.25
N LEU A 88 10.20 -1.98 12.24
CA LEU A 88 9.42 -0.75 12.35
C LEU A 88 8.20 -0.95 13.27
N ILE A 89 7.54 -2.10 13.19
CA ILE A 89 6.42 -2.46 14.07
C ILE A 89 6.89 -2.61 15.52
N ALA A 90 8.09 -3.15 15.73
CA ALA A 90 8.69 -3.31 17.05
C ALA A 90 9.30 -2.00 17.62
N ALA A 91 9.28 -0.91 16.86
CA ALA A 91 9.84 0.36 17.29
C ALA A 91 9.05 0.96 18.46
N THR A 92 9.76 1.43 19.48
CA THR A 92 9.17 2.15 20.62
C THR A 92 8.94 3.63 20.28
N PHE A 93 7.99 4.26 20.96
CA PHE A 93 7.69 5.70 20.84
C PHE A 93 8.96 6.57 20.93
N ASP A 94 9.78 6.38 21.97
CA ASP A 94 11.02 7.15 22.17
C ASP A 94 11.97 7.05 20.96
N SER A 95 12.12 5.84 20.41
CA SER A 95 12.95 5.59 19.23
C SER A 95 12.45 6.27 17.94
N LEU A 96 11.14 6.54 17.86
CA LEU A 96 10.50 7.21 16.73
C LEU A 96 10.65 8.73 16.87
N VAL A 97 10.47 9.28 18.07
CA VAL A 97 10.61 10.72 18.36
C VAL A 97 12.06 11.20 18.22
N GLU A 98 13.04 10.32 18.43
CA GLU A 98 14.46 10.63 18.18
C GLU A 98 14.80 10.78 16.68
N ILE A 99 13.90 10.41 15.76
CA ILE A 99 14.17 10.47 14.33
C ILE A 99 14.02 11.90 13.83
N PRO A 100 15.07 12.50 13.24
CA PRO A 100 14.96 13.81 12.61
C PRO A 100 13.85 13.80 11.55
N ASP A 101 13.02 14.84 11.52
CA ASP A 101 11.82 14.96 10.67
C ASP A 101 10.59 14.11 11.09
N ILE A 102 10.65 13.35 12.19
CA ILE A 102 9.50 12.69 12.81
C ILE A 102 9.22 13.41 14.13
N GLY A 103 8.31 14.39 14.08
CA GLY A 103 7.94 15.16 15.26
C GLY A 103 7.10 14.34 16.25
N PRO A 104 6.89 14.84 17.48
CA PRO A 104 6.11 14.16 18.51
C PRO A 104 4.65 13.88 18.08
N VAL A 105 4.07 14.71 17.22
CA VAL A 105 2.69 14.56 16.70
C VAL A 105 2.54 13.39 15.73
N THR A 106 3.64 12.96 15.09
CA THR A 106 3.66 11.84 14.14
C THR A 106 3.80 10.48 14.84
N SER A 107 4.17 10.47 16.13
CA SER A 107 4.48 9.26 16.90
C SER A 107 3.38 8.83 17.87
N GLU A 108 2.36 9.66 18.11
CA GLU A 108 1.11 9.31 18.82
C GLU A 108 0.06 8.68 17.88
#